data_AF-A0A9W7BPK0-F1
#
_entry.id   AF-A0A9W7BPK0-F1
#
_cell.length_a   1.000
_cell.length_b   1.000
_cell.length_c   1.000
_cell.angle_alpha   90.00
_cell.angle_beta   90.00
_cell.angle_gamma   90.00
#
_symmetry.space_group_name_H-M   'P 1'
#
loop_
_entity.id
_entity.type
_entity.pdbx_description
1 polymer ?
#
loop_
_entity_poly.entity_id
_entity_poly.type
_entity_poly.pdbx_seq_one_letter_code
_entity_poly.pdbx_strand_id
1 'polypeptide(L)'
;MEPLIEMTMCKGIETVFEAIPGSILQIYALILAEEKSADALISILVSAATIAFTSSMISYDWDTSPAKRKVSPTYYGFVPDKALPRAVCFISIISLSFAHVTLLCFSCALLTVMNPNWLLYFLGLDMALYFLYKILRGDFFSFLNIACIMRFVYAIFLRFATKLMANFTMPMQLCHPQEVGALPFLFSIVYSLVRSFASVYLFKTHYNGPAKLDEGTLRAVLGSLVAMWVVSLVSFALVIKRKYLHTF
;
A
#
# COMPACT_ATOMS: atom_id res chain seq x y z
N MET A 1 17.86 -13.59 -14.35
CA MET A 1 16.73 -13.28 -13.45
C MET A 1 15.46 -13.66 -14.19
N GLU A 2 14.43 -14.17 -13.52
CA GLU A 2 13.15 -14.48 -14.18
C GLU A 2 12.42 -13.16 -14.56
N PRO A 3 11.83 -13.02 -15.76
CA PRO A 3 11.23 -11.76 -16.22
C PRO A 3 10.18 -11.18 -15.27
N LEU A 4 9.38 -12.04 -14.63
CA LEU A 4 8.36 -11.61 -13.67
C LEU A 4 8.97 -10.95 -12.42
N ILE A 5 10.12 -11.45 -11.95
CA ILE A 5 10.83 -10.88 -10.80
C ILE A 5 11.40 -9.53 -11.18
N GLU A 6 12.04 -9.42 -12.35
CA GLU A 6 12.60 -8.16 -12.85
C GLU A 6 11.53 -7.07 -13.01
N MET A 7 10.40 -7.40 -13.63
CA MET A 7 9.25 -6.49 -13.75
C MET A 7 8.73 -6.05 -12.37
N THR A 8 8.61 -6.99 -11.43
CA THR A 8 8.13 -6.71 -10.06
C THR A 8 9.07 -5.74 -9.34
N MET A 9 10.38 -5.94 -9.47
CA MET A 9 11.38 -5.06 -8.85
C MET A 9 11.34 -3.66 -9.46
N CYS A 10 11.34 -3.55 -10.80
CA CYS A 10 11.28 -2.25 -11.48
C CYS A 10 10.01 -1.47 -11.12
N LYS A 11 8.84 -2.10 -11.25
CA LYS A 11 7.55 -1.45 -10.95
C LYS A 11 7.38 -1.17 -9.46
N GLY A 12 7.90 -2.03 -8.58
CA GLY A 12 7.90 -1.78 -7.14
C GLY A 12 8.74 -0.57 -6.76
N ILE A 13 9.94 -0.42 -7.33
CA ILE A 13 10.83 0.72 -7.08
C ILE A 13 10.20 2.02 -7.60
N GLU A 14 9.68 2.02 -8.83
CA GLU A 14 8.97 3.16 -9.43
C GLU A 14 7.78 3.59 -8.54
N THR A 15 6.99 2.62 -8.08
CA THR A 15 5.84 2.89 -7.20
C THR A 15 6.27 3.55 -5.88
N VAL A 16 7.34 3.06 -5.25
CA VAL A 16 7.79 3.52 -3.93
C VAL A 16 8.51 4.85 -3.96
N PHE A 17 9.42 5.04 -4.91
CA PHE A 17 10.32 6.20 -4.90
C PHE A 17 9.83 7.36 -5.76
N GLU A 18 8.86 7.13 -6.65
CA GLU A 18 8.32 8.17 -7.53
C GLU A 18 6.82 8.37 -7.30
N ALA A 19 6.02 7.32 -7.53
CA ALA A 19 4.57 7.46 -7.61
C ALA A 19 3.92 7.82 -6.26
N ILE A 20 4.32 7.16 -5.16
CA ILE A 20 3.80 7.45 -3.81
C ILE A 20 4.19 8.86 -3.35
N PRO A 21 5.46 9.28 -3.35
CA PRO A 21 5.85 10.65 -3.00
C PRO A 21 5.16 11.69 -3.87
N GLY A 22 5.08 11.47 -5.18
CA GLY A 22 4.38 12.35 -6.11
C GLY A 22 2.90 12.51 -5.76
N SER A 23 2.22 11.41 -5.43
CA SER A 23 0.81 11.44 -5.03
C SER A 23 0.59 12.19 -3.72
N ILE A 24 1.48 12.04 -2.74
CA ILE A 24 1.43 12.80 -1.47
C ILE A 24 1.61 14.30 -1.76
N LEU A 25 2.56 14.67 -2.62
CA LEU A 25 2.82 16.06 -2.99
C LEU A 25 1.66 16.69 -3.75
N GLN A 26 1.02 15.97 -4.68
CA GLN A 26 -0.17 16.45 -5.39
C GLN A 26 -1.30 16.80 -4.41
N ILE A 27 -1.57 15.91 -3.44
CA ILE A 27 -2.62 16.16 -2.43
C ILE A 27 -2.20 17.31 -1.50
N TYR A 28 -0.94 17.35 -1.07
CA TYR A 28 -0.41 18.44 -0.25
C TYR A 28 -0.60 19.80 -0.92
N ALA A 29 -0.22 19.92 -2.19
CA ALA A 29 -0.40 21.13 -2.98
C ALA A 29 -1.88 21.50 -3.12
N LEU A 30 -2.75 20.52 -3.35
CA LEU A 30 -4.20 20.75 -3.42
C LEU A 30 -4.74 21.26 -2.08
N ILE A 31 -4.30 20.73 -0.94
CA ILE A 31 -4.75 21.19 0.38
C ILE A 31 -4.35 22.65 0.62
N LEU A 32 -3.14 23.05 0.20
CA LEU A 32 -2.64 24.42 0.39
C LEU A 32 -3.18 25.44 -0.61
N ALA A 33 -3.64 25.01 -1.80
CA ALA A 33 -4.19 25.91 -2.81
C ALA A 33 -5.40 26.70 -2.28
N GLU A 34 -5.48 28.00 -2.59
CA GLU A 34 -6.62 28.86 -2.24
C GLU A 34 -7.89 28.37 -2.95
N GLU A 35 -7.78 28.05 -4.23
CA GLU A 35 -8.86 27.47 -5.04
C GLU A 35 -8.59 26.00 -5.36
N LYS A 36 -9.58 25.15 -5.11
CA LYS A 36 -9.48 23.70 -5.40
C LYS A 36 -9.84 23.46 -6.87
N SER A 37 -8.84 23.15 -7.69
CA SER A 37 -9.06 22.80 -9.10
C SER A 37 -9.60 21.38 -9.26
N ALA A 38 -10.62 21.22 -10.10
CA ALA A 38 -11.14 19.90 -10.49
C ALA A 38 -10.11 19.08 -11.27
N ASP A 39 -9.28 19.73 -12.09
CA ASP A 39 -8.23 19.05 -12.87
C ASP A 39 -7.16 18.44 -11.96
N ALA A 40 -6.80 19.14 -10.87
CA ALA A 40 -5.88 18.64 -9.86
C ALA A 40 -6.45 17.42 -9.13
N LEU A 41 -7.75 17.43 -8.81
CA LEU A 41 -8.43 16.27 -8.22
C LEU A 41 -8.41 15.06 -9.17
N ILE A 42 -8.73 15.27 -10.45
CA ILE A 42 -8.68 14.20 -11.46
C ILE A 42 -7.25 13.64 -11.57
N SER A 43 -6.24 14.50 -11.59
CA SER A 43 -4.82 14.08 -11.64
C SER A 43 -4.43 13.21 -10.44
N ILE A 44 -4.85 13.57 -9.23
CA ILE A 44 -4.63 12.77 -8.01
C ILE A 44 -5.30 11.39 -8.14
N LEU A 45 -6.56 11.35 -8.59
CA LEU A 45 -7.31 10.10 -8.74
C LEU A 45 -6.68 9.18 -9.80
N VAL A 46 -6.24 9.72 -10.94
CA VAL A 46 -5.54 8.95 -11.98
C VAL A 46 -4.21 8.41 -11.48
N SER A 47 -3.45 9.21 -10.73
CA SER A 47 -2.17 8.79 -10.14
C SER A 47 -2.37 7.63 -9.15
N ALA A 48 -3.34 7.77 -8.24
CA ALA A 48 -3.70 6.70 -7.31
C ALA A 48 -4.21 5.43 -8.03
N ALA A 49 -5.02 5.57 -9.09
CA ALA A 49 -5.50 4.45 -9.89
C ALA A 49 -4.36 3.72 -10.60
N THR A 50 -3.35 4.43 -11.08
CA THR A 50 -2.18 3.85 -11.74
C THR A 50 -1.33 3.04 -10.76
N ILE A 51 -1.13 3.54 -9.53
CA ILE A 51 -0.46 2.81 -8.44
C ILE A 51 -1.24 1.54 -8.07
N ALA A 52 -2.56 1.68 -7.92
CA ALA A 52 -3.45 0.57 -7.57
C ALA A 52 -3.46 -0.53 -8.64
N PHE A 53 -3.52 -0.13 -9.91
CA PHE A 53 -3.43 -1.05 -11.03
C PHE A 53 -2.09 -1.79 -11.06
N THR A 54 -0.98 -1.06 -10.91
CA THR A 54 0.38 -1.64 -10.93
C THR A 54 0.59 -2.67 -9.82
N SER A 55 0.22 -2.33 -8.58
CA SER A 55 0.35 -3.23 -7.43
C SER A 55 -0.56 -4.47 -7.51
N SER A 56 -1.77 -4.29 -8.06
CA SER A 56 -2.72 -5.38 -8.30
C SER A 56 -2.27 -6.30 -9.42
N MET A 57 -1.72 -5.75 -10.51
CA MET A 57 -1.12 -6.52 -11.61
C MET A 57 0.01 -7.41 -11.11
N ILE A 58 0.92 -6.87 -10.29
CA ILE A 58 1.97 -7.68 -9.66
C ILE A 58 1.36 -8.86 -8.89
N SER A 59 0.36 -8.60 -8.05
CA SER A 59 -0.29 -9.67 -7.27
C SER A 59 -0.98 -10.71 -8.16
N TYR A 60 -1.63 -10.27 -9.23
CA TYR A 60 -2.33 -11.13 -10.17
C TYR A 60 -1.38 -11.99 -11.01
N ASP A 61 -0.29 -11.43 -11.51
CA ASP A 61 0.68 -12.14 -12.35
C ASP A 61 1.43 -13.22 -11.55
N TRP A 62 1.78 -12.92 -10.31
CA TRP A 62 2.36 -13.90 -9.39
C TRP A 62 1.38 -15.02 -9.05
N ASP A 63 0.11 -14.68 -8.76
CA ASP A 63 -0.90 -15.70 -8.47
C ASP A 63 -1.20 -16.59 -9.67
N THR A 64 -1.28 -16.04 -10.87
CA THR A 64 -1.70 -16.79 -12.06
C THR A 64 -0.56 -17.52 -12.78
N SER A 65 0.69 -17.22 -12.44
CA SER A 65 1.87 -17.89 -13.01
C SER A 65 1.90 -19.40 -12.69
N PRO A 66 1.93 -20.29 -13.70
CA PRO A 66 2.06 -21.74 -13.48
C PRO A 66 3.37 -22.11 -12.77
N ALA A 67 4.46 -21.39 -13.04
CA ALA A 67 5.75 -21.63 -12.41
C ALA A 67 5.70 -21.33 -10.90
N LYS A 68 5.08 -20.21 -10.51
CA LYS A 68 4.93 -19.82 -9.10
C LYS A 68 3.96 -20.73 -8.36
N ARG A 69 2.84 -21.11 -8.98
CA ARG A 69 1.91 -22.13 -8.44
C ARG A 69 2.57 -23.47 -8.18
N LYS A 70 3.53 -23.88 -9.02
CA LYS A 70 4.28 -25.13 -8.80
C LYS A 70 5.22 -25.05 -7.59
N VAL A 71 5.81 -23.88 -7.33
CA VAL A 71 6.75 -23.66 -6.23
C VAL A 71 6.03 -23.50 -4.89
N SER A 72 4.90 -22.75 -4.86
CA SER A 72 4.14 -22.47 -3.64
C SER A 72 2.64 -22.68 -3.85
N PRO A 73 2.18 -23.94 -4.05
CA PRO A 73 0.79 -24.28 -4.39
C PRO A 73 -0.21 -24.05 -3.24
N THR A 74 0.28 -23.83 -2.02
CA THR A 74 -0.54 -23.50 -0.85
C THR A 74 -0.86 -22.02 -0.76
N TYR A 75 -0.08 -21.17 -1.44
CA TYR A 75 -0.24 -19.72 -1.44
C TYR A 75 -0.81 -19.20 -2.76
N TYR A 76 -0.21 -19.60 -3.89
CA TYR A 76 -0.65 -19.19 -5.22
C TYR A 76 -1.76 -20.07 -5.75
N GLY A 77 -2.74 -19.45 -6.39
CA GLY A 77 -3.95 -20.05 -6.93
C GLY A 77 -5.24 -19.48 -6.34
N PHE A 78 -5.18 -18.35 -5.63
CA PHE A 78 -6.34 -17.76 -4.98
C PHE A 78 -7.34 -17.15 -5.98
N VAL A 79 -6.85 -16.71 -7.15
CA VAL A 79 -7.69 -16.18 -8.23
C VAL A 79 -8.57 -17.29 -8.83
N PRO A 80 -9.91 -17.10 -8.94
CA PRO A 80 -10.82 -18.08 -9.52
C PRO A 80 -10.52 -18.43 -10.99
N ASP A 81 -10.93 -19.63 -11.41
CA ASP A 81 -10.69 -20.11 -12.79
C ASP A 81 -11.79 -19.64 -13.76
N LYS A 82 -13.02 -19.40 -13.26
CA LYS A 82 -14.14 -18.93 -14.07
C LYS A 82 -13.96 -17.44 -14.44
N ALA A 83 -14.28 -17.08 -15.69
CA ALA A 83 -14.03 -15.74 -16.23
C ALA A 83 -14.62 -14.60 -15.39
N LEU A 84 -15.90 -14.70 -14.99
CA LEU A 84 -16.57 -13.64 -14.24
C LEU A 84 -16.02 -13.49 -12.80
N PRO A 85 -15.95 -14.55 -11.97
CA PRO A 85 -15.29 -14.47 -10.66
C PRO A 85 -13.83 -14.01 -10.74
N ARG A 86 -13.08 -14.40 -11.77
CA ARG A 86 -11.72 -13.93 -12.00
C ARG A 86 -11.65 -12.42 -12.23
N ALA A 87 -12.52 -11.89 -13.09
CA ALA A 87 -12.59 -10.46 -13.36
C ALA A 87 -13.02 -9.67 -12.12
N VAL A 88 -14.02 -10.16 -11.39
CA VAL A 88 -14.46 -9.53 -10.13
C VAL A 88 -13.30 -9.54 -9.13
N CYS A 89 -12.61 -10.66 -8.93
CA CYS A 89 -11.44 -10.74 -8.03
C CYS A 89 -10.38 -9.68 -8.37
N PHE A 90 -10.04 -9.54 -9.66
CA PHE A 90 -9.06 -8.57 -10.12
C PHE A 90 -9.52 -7.12 -9.91
N ILE A 91 -10.78 -6.81 -10.23
CA ILE A 91 -11.36 -5.48 -9.99
C ILE A 91 -11.43 -5.17 -8.48
N SER A 92 -11.77 -6.16 -7.64
CA SER A 92 -11.82 -5.99 -6.19
C SER A 92 -10.46 -5.65 -5.60
N ILE A 93 -9.36 -6.32 -6.04
CA ILE A 93 -8.01 -5.98 -5.54
C ILE A 93 -7.55 -4.60 -6.03
N ILE A 94 -7.88 -4.20 -7.27
CA ILE A 94 -7.59 -2.86 -7.78
C ILE A 94 -8.34 -1.81 -6.96
N SER A 95 -9.65 -1.99 -6.79
CA SER A 95 -10.49 -1.06 -6.02
C SER A 95 -10.02 -0.97 -4.55
N LEU A 96 -9.66 -2.10 -3.95
CA LEU A 96 -9.13 -2.14 -2.59
C LEU A 96 -7.82 -1.35 -2.47
N SER A 97 -6.88 -1.58 -3.39
CA SER A 97 -5.60 -0.88 -3.44
C SER A 97 -5.79 0.61 -3.71
N PHE A 98 -6.72 0.98 -4.60
CA PHE A 98 -7.05 2.37 -4.92
C PHE A 98 -7.60 3.14 -3.71
N ALA A 99 -8.55 2.57 -2.97
CA ALA A 99 -9.02 3.16 -1.73
C ALA A 99 -7.89 3.31 -0.71
N HIS A 100 -7.07 2.26 -0.56
CA HIS A 100 -6.00 2.24 0.43
C HIS A 100 -4.92 3.29 0.15
N VAL A 101 -4.40 3.35 -1.08
CA VAL A 101 -3.36 4.31 -1.44
C VAL A 101 -3.85 5.75 -1.34
N THR A 102 -5.07 6.03 -1.83
CA THR A 102 -5.66 7.37 -1.77
C THR A 102 -5.84 7.81 -0.32
N LEU A 103 -6.37 6.92 0.53
CA LEU A 103 -6.56 7.16 1.96
C LEU A 103 -5.25 7.51 2.66
N LEU A 104 -4.16 6.80 2.35
CA LEU A 104 -2.88 6.99 3.02
C LEU A 104 -2.09 8.18 2.48
N CYS A 105 -2.12 8.42 1.17
CA CYS A 105 -1.54 9.62 0.60
C CYS A 105 -2.23 10.87 1.15
N PHE A 106 -3.57 10.84 1.28
CA PHE A 106 -4.35 11.89 1.92
C PHE A 106 -3.95 12.12 3.39
N SER A 107 -3.84 11.03 4.15
CA SER A 107 -3.45 11.09 5.57
C SER A 107 -2.03 11.63 5.76
N CYS A 108 -1.09 11.22 4.90
CA CYS A 108 0.28 11.73 4.93
C CYS A 108 0.33 13.22 4.56
N ALA A 109 -0.45 13.65 3.57
CA ALA A 109 -0.55 15.05 3.19
C ALA A 109 -1.11 15.91 4.33
N LEU A 110 -2.18 15.46 5.01
CA LEU A 110 -2.73 16.16 6.19
C LEU A 110 -1.70 16.30 7.33
N LEU A 111 -0.98 15.22 7.66
CA LEU A 111 0.07 15.26 8.67
C LEU A 111 1.20 16.22 8.27
N THR A 112 1.56 16.27 6.99
CA THR A 112 2.61 17.17 6.47
C THR A 112 2.18 18.63 6.56
N VAL A 113 0.93 18.95 6.21
CA VAL A 113 0.37 20.31 6.32
C VAL A 113 0.35 20.77 7.78
N MET A 114 0.01 19.88 8.71
CA MET A 114 -0.03 20.21 10.13
C MET A 114 1.38 20.40 10.70
N ASN A 115 2.20 19.36 10.63
CA ASN A 115 3.59 19.38 11.09
C ASN A 115 4.33 18.15 10.53
N PRO A 116 5.35 18.34 9.67
CA PRO A 116 6.11 17.25 9.07
C PRO A 116 6.74 16.27 10.07
N ASN A 117 7.07 16.71 11.28
CA ASN A 117 7.65 15.85 12.31
C ASN A 117 6.68 14.74 12.75
N TRP A 118 5.36 15.00 12.78
CA TRP A 118 4.38 13.97 13.10
C TRP A 118 4.36 12.86 12.06
N LEU A 119 4.45 13.22 10.78
CA LEU A 119 4.57 12.24 9.70
C LEU A 119 5.83 11.37 9.89
N LEU A 120 6.97 12.00 10.19
CA LEU A 120 8.21 11.28 10.44
C LEU A 120 8.12 10.33 11.63
N TYR A 121 7.44 10.71 12.71
CA TYR A 121 7.23 9.82 13.85
C TYR A 121 6.34 8.61 13.49
N PHE A 122 5.22 8.83 12.78
CA PHE A 122 4.36 7.72 12.35
C PHE A 122 5.07 6.77 11.38
N LEU A 123 5.72 7.30 10.34
CA LEU A 123 6.42 6.45 9.36
C LEU A 123 7.68 5.79 9.95
N GLY A 124 8.44 6.54 10.76
CA GLY A 124 9.65 6.07 11.41
C GLY A 124 9.37 4.97 12.42
N LEU A 125 8.34 5.11 13.24
CA LEU A 125 7.95 4.09 14.23
C LEU A 125 7.54 2.78 13.55
N ASP A 126 6.68 2.84 12.53
CA ASP A 126 6.24 1.64 11.80
C ASP A 126 7.41 0.96 11.06
N MET A 127 8.29 1.73 10.43
CA MET A 127 9.47 1.19 9.75
C MET A 127 10.46 0.56 10.74
N ALA A 128 10.71 1.22 11.89
CA ALA A 128 11.60 0.72 12.92
C ALA A 128 11.08 -0.59 13.54
N LEU A 129 9.78 -0.68 13.84
CA LEU A 129 9.15 -1.90 14.34
C LEU A 129 9.26 -3.05 13.32
N TYR A 130 9.06 -2.77 12.03
CA TYR A 130 9.21 -3.78 10.98
C TYR A 130 10.65 -4.27 10.82
N PHE A 131 11.63 -3.37 10.84
CA PHE A 131 13.05 -3.76 10.80
C PHE A 131 13.43 -4.57 12.02
N LEU A 132 13.01 -4.16 13.22
CA LEU A 132 13.23 -4.93 14.45
C LEU A 132 12.64 -6.34 14.32
N TYR A 133 11.41 -6.47 13.83
CA TYR A 133 10.77 -7.77 13.59
C TYR A 133 11.60 -8.65 12.63
N LYS A 134 12.07 -8.10 11.50
CA LYS A 134 12.88 -8.87 10.52
C LYS A 134 14.25 -9.26 11.06
N ILE A 135 14.88 -8.40 11.86
CA ILE A 135 16.15 -8.69 12.52
C ILE A 135 15.99 -9.81 13.54
N LEU A 136 14.97 -9.72 14.42
CA LEU A 136 14.70 -10.74 15.44
C LEU A 136 14.37 -12.12 14.82
N ARG A 137 13.75 -12.15 13.64
CA ARG A 137 13.45 -13.38 12.91
C ARG A 137 14.66 -13.95 12.16
N GLY A 138 15.78 -13.22 12.07
CA GLY A 138 16.95 -13.63 11.28
C GLY A 138 16.75 -13.57 9.76
N ASP A 139 15.69 -12.90 9.30
CA ASP A 139 15.30 -12.79 7.88
C ASP A 139 15.47 -11.34 7.37
N PHE A 140 16.56 -10.68 7.78
CA PHE A 140 16.81 -9.31 7.32
C PHE A 140 17.41 -9.28 5.92
N PHE A 141 18.40 -10.14 5.67
CA PHE A 141 19.15 -10.17 4.43
C PHE A 141 18.39 -10.88 3.29
N SER A 142 18.48 -10.32 2.09
CA SER A 142 17.85 -10.87 0.88
C SER A 142 18.55 -12.14 0.39
N PHE A 143 17.89 -12.82 -0.55
CA PHE A 143 18.40 -14.03 -1.23
C PHE A 143 19.64 -13.78 -2.11
N LEU A 144 19.94 -12.51 -2.45
CA LEU A 144 21.09 -12.17 -3.27
C LEU A 144 22.37 -12.21 -2.42
N ASN A 145 23.29 -13.08 -2.82
CA ASN A 145 24.58 -13.24 -2.15
C ASN A 145 25.55 -12.16 -2.64
N ILE A 146 25.53 -11.00 -1.97
CA ILE A 146 26.41 -9.86 -2.24
C ILE A 146 27.44 -9.77 -1.11
N ALA A 147 28.68 -9.38 -1.43
CA ALA A 147 29.76 -9.30 -0.45
C ALA A 147 29.59 -8.14 0.56
N CYS A 148 29.93 -8.44 1.82
CA CYS A 148 30.23 -7.48 2.89
C CYS A 148 29.15 -6.39 3.11
N ILE A 149 29.53 -5.11 3.03
CA ILE A 149 28.70 -3.94 3.36
C ILE A 149 27.55 -3.75 2.36
N MET A 150 27.77 -4.06 1.09
CA MET A 150 26.76 -3.89 0.04
C MET A 150 25.52 -4.77 0.29
N ARG A 151 25.69 -5.93 0.93
CA ARG A 151 24.58 -6.78 1.36
C ARG A 151 23.66 -6.08 2.37
N PHE A 152 24.25 -5.32 3.30
CA PHE A 152 23.50 -4.61 4.33
C PHE A 152 22.74 -3.42 3.73
N VAL A 153 23.43 -2.61 2.92
CA VAL A 153 22.82 -1.47 2.21
C VAL A 153 21.65 -1.95 1.33
N TYR A 154 21.88 -2.98 0.53
CA TYR A 154 20.85 -3.55 -0.33
C TYR A 154 19.65 -4.09 0.47
N ALA A 155 19.90 -4.79 1.58
CA ALA A 155 18.83 -5.30 2.45
C ALA A 155 17.98 -4.16 3.02
N ILE A 156 18.59 -3.06 3.48
CA ILE A 156 17.84 -1.88 3.97
C ILE A 156 16.93 -1.33 2.88
N PHE A 157 17.46 -1.06 1.68
CA PHE A 157 16.66 -0.51 0.58
C PHE A 157 15.52 -1.44 0.17
N LEU A 158 15.78 -2.74 0.04
CA LEU A 158 14.77 -3.72 -0.33
C LEU A 158 13.68 -3.83 0.75
N ARG A 159 14.05 -3.94 2.03
CA ARG A 159 13.10 -4.04 3.14
C ARG A 159 12.31 -2.75 3.33
N PHE A 160 12.94 -1.60 3.14
CA PHE A 160 12.28 -0.30 3.12
C PHE A 160 11.24 -0.22 2.00
N ALA A 161 11.62 -0.57 0.78
CA ALA A 161 10.75 -0.50 -0.38
C ALA A 161 9.56 -1.47 -0.27
N THR A 162 9.81 -2.73 0.07
CA THR A 162 8.73 -3.73 0.27
C THR A 162 7.77 -3.30 1.39
N LYS A 163 8.27 -2.75 2.50
CA LYS A 163 7.41 -2.26 3.59
C LYS A 163 6.61 -1.03 3.20
N LEU A 164 7.20 -0.05 2.50
CA LEU A 164 6.44 1.09 1.98
C LEU A 164 5.38 0.64 0.97
N MET A 165 5.72 -0.26 0.07
CA MET A 165 4.78 -0.81 -0.90
C MET A 165 3.62 -1.54 -0.19
N ALA A 166 3.91 -2.36 0.82
CA ALA A 166 2.90 -3.02 1.64
C ALA A 166 1.99 -2.03 2.36
N ASN A 167 2.58 -0.99 2.96
CA ASN A 167 1.84 0.04 3.68
C ASN A 167 0.90 0.82 2.77
N PHE A 168 1.35 1.26 1.60
CA PHE A 168 0.59 2.18 0.76
C PHE A 168 -0.35 1.47 -0.22
N THR A 169 0.03 0.32 -0.75
CA THR A 169 -0.67 -0.30 -1.89
C THR A 169 -1.37 -1.61 -1.57
N MET A 170 -1.11 -2.20 -0.39
CA MET A 170 -1.70 -3.47 0.04
C MET A 170 -1.66 -4.58 -1.05
N PRO A 171 -0.49 -4.87 -1.67
CA PRO A 171 -0.41 -5.91 -2.68
C PRO A 171 -0.48 -7.29 -2.02
N MET A 172 -1.41 -8.13 -2.47
CA MET A 172 -1.60 -9.50 -1.97
C MET A 172 -0.34 -10.35 -2.12
N GLN A 173 0.55 -10.04 -3.06
CA GLN A 173 1.85 -10.73 -3.21
C GLN A 173 2.73 -10.62 -1.96
N LEU A 174 2.70 -9.49 -1.24
CA LEU A 174 3.61 -9.26 -0.11
C LEU A 174 3.18 -9.99 1.17
N CYS A 175 1.96 -10.54 1.26
CA CYS A 175 1.57 -11.41 2.38
C CYS A 175 2.36 -12.72 2.42
N HIS A 176 3.08 -13.05 1.33
CA HIS A 176 3.83 -14.28 1.22
C HIS A 176 4.87 -14.37 2.35
N PRO A 177 5.04 -15.54 3.01
CA PRO A 177 5.92 -15.68 4.18
C PRO A 177 7.38 -15.28 3.93
N GLN A 178 7.85 -15.39 2.69
CA GLN A 178 9.22 -15.03 2.29
C GLN A 178 9.39 -13.52 2.04
N GLU A 179 8.29 -12.77 1.90
CA GLU A 179 8.29 -11.32 1.65
C GLU A 179 8.11 -10.55 2.97
N VAL A 180 6.93 -9.98 3.21
CA VAL A 180 6.58 -9.32 4.48
C VAL A 180 6.02 -10.34 5.47
N GLY A 181 5.20 -11.27 4.97
CA GLY A 181 4.48 -12.27 5.75
C GLY A 181 3.12 -11.76 6.23
N ALA A 182 2.18 -12.69 6.44
CA ALA A 182 0.78 -12.37 6.77
C ALA A 182 0.61 -11.51 8.04
N LEU A 183 1.30 -11.85 9.15
CA LEU A 183 1.16 -11.11 10.41
C LEU A 183 1.65 -9.65 10.33
N PRO A 184 2.89 -9.36 9.87
CA PRO A 184 3.32 -7.96 9.69
C PRO A 184 2.50 -7.22 8.62
N PHE A 185 2.00 -7.93 7.61
CA PHE A 185 1.11 -7.34 6.61
C PHE A 185 -0.22 -6.89 7.22
N LEU A 186 -0.86 -7.74 8.04
CA LEU A 186 -2.08 -7.38 8.76
C LEU A 186 -1.85 -6.21 9.72
N PHE A 187 -0.74 -6.22 10.46
CA PHE A 187 -0.35 -5.09 11.30
C PHE A 187 -0.21 -3.80 10.48
N SER A 188 0.39 -3.89 9.29
CA SER A 188 0.56 -2.74 8.38
C SER A 188 -0.77 -2.15 7.94
N ILE A 189 -1.77 -3.00 7.66
CA ILE A 189 -3.13 -2.56 7.29
C ILE A 189 -3.78 -1.83 8.47
N VAL A 190 -3.78 -2.46 9.66
CA VAL A 190 -4.41 -1.90 10.86
C VAL A 190 -3.74 -0.57 11.24
N TYR A 191 -2.41 -0.55 11.27
CA TYR A 191 -1.63 0.65 11.55
C TYR A 191 -1.92 1.76 10.54
N SER A 192 -2.04 1.42 9.26
CA SER A 192 -2.37 2.36 8.20
C SER A 192 -3.77 2.95 8.37
N LEU A 193 -4.78 2.15 8.72
CA LEU A 193 -6.11 2.65 9.04
C LEU A 193 -6.10 3.58 10.26
N VAL A 194 -5.44 3.16 11.35
CA VAL A 194 -5.30 3.98 12.57
C VAL A 194 -4.63 5.31 12.26
N ARG A 195 -3.55 5.31 11.47
CA ARG A 195 -2.88 6.54 11.01
C ARG A 195 -3.84 7.45 10.26
N SER A 196 -4.70 6.91 9.41
CA SER A 196 -5.66 7.71 8.66
C SER A 196 -6.68 8.40 9.55
N PHE A 197 -7.27 7.67 10.50
CA PHE A 197 -8.18 8.26 11.48
C PHE A 197 -7.46 9.27 12.40
N ALA A 198 -6.25 8.94 12.86
CA ALA A 198 -5.44 9.83 13.69
C ALA A 198 -5.08 11.13 12.96
N SER A 199 -4.74 11.07 11.67
CA SER A 199 -4.39 12.25 10.88
C SER A 199 -5.54 13.26 10.81
N VAL A 200 -6.77 12.78 10.57
CA VAL A 200 -7.97 13.64 10.51
C VAL A 200 -8.30 14.21 11.88
N TYR A 201 -8.19 13.40 12.94
CA TYR A 201 -8.41 13.85 14.32
C TYR A 201 -7.41 14.92 14.75
N LEU A 202 -6.12 14.72 14.47
CA LEU A 202 -5.04 15.66 14.79
C LEU A 202 -5.18 16.94 13.98
N PHE A 203 -5.47 16.83 12.68
CA PHE A 203 -5.71 17.99 11.81
C PHE A 203 -6.87 18.83 12.34
N LYS A 204 -7.98 18.22 12.75
CA LYS A 204 -9.11 18.94 13.36
C LYS A 204 -8.71 19.69 14.63
N THR A 205 -7.96 19.02 15.51
CA THR A 205 -7.71 19.50 16.88
C THR A 205 -6.60 20.56 16.93
N HIS A 206 -5.55 20.37 16.14
CA HIS A 206 -4.32 21.16 16.25
C HIS A 206 -4.09 22.13 15.09
N TYR A 207 -4.81 22.01 13.97
CA TYR A 207 -4.60 22.88 12.82
C TYR A 207 -5.51 24.12 12.85
N ASN A 208 -4.88 25.30 12.91
CA ASN A 208 -5.53 26.61 12.89
C ASN A 208 -5.06 27.50 11.72
N GLY A 209 -4.45 26.90 10.69
CA GLY A 209 -3.96 27.63 9.51
C GLY A 209 -5.06 28.01 8.50
N PRO A 210 -4.73 28.84 7.50
CA PRO A 210 -5.68 29.31 6.48
C PRO A 210 -6.21 28.18 5.58
N ALA A 211 -5.43 27.12 5.39
CA ALA A 211 -5.83 25.94 4.61
C ALA A 211 -6.71 24.94 5.38
N LYS A 212 -7.50 25.41 6.36
CA LYS A 212 -8.33 24.54 7.20
C LYS A 212 -9.51 24.03 6.38
N LEU A 213 -9.53 22.71 6.17
CA LEU A 213 -10.63 22.03 5.48
C LEU A 213 -11.86 21.94 6.38
N ASP A 214 -13.04 22.03 5.76
CA ASP A 214 -14.31 21.81 6.44
C ASP A 214 -14.40 20.39 7.02
N GLU A 215 -14.97 20.28 8.23
CA GLU A 215 -15.08 19.02 8.95
C GLU A 215 -16.01 18.04 8.23
N GLY A 216 -17.08 18.53 7.61
CA GLY A 216 -18.00 17.71 6.82
C GLY A 216 -17.26 17.08 5.64
N THR A 217 -16.43 17.86 4.95
CA THR A 217 -15.63 17.39 3.82
C THR A 217 -14.60 16.33 4.24
N LEU A 218 -13.86 16.56 5.33
CA LEU A 218 -12.88 15.59 5.84
C LEU A 218 -13.52 14.24 6.19
N ARG A 219 -14.66 14.27 6.88
CA ARG A 219 -15.41 13.07 7.25
C ARG A 219 -16.00 12.36 6.03
N ALA A 220 -16.50 13.11 5.05
CA ALA A 220 -17.05 12.54 3.82
C ALA A 220 -15.97 11.83 2.99
N VAL A 221 -14.79 12.45 2.83
CA VAL A 221 -13.65 11.83 2.12
C VAL A 221 -13.18 10.57 2.86
N LEU A 222 -12.95 10.66 4.18
CA LEU A 222 -12.53 9.51 4.98
C LEU A 222 -13.57 8.37 4.93
N GLY A 223 -14.84 8.71 5.15
CA GLY A 223 -15.95 7.76 5.18
C GLY A 223 -16.17 7.07 3.84
N SER A 224 -16.11 7.82 2.73
CA SER A 224 -16.25 7.25 1.38
C SER A 224 -15.10 6.30 1.01
N LEU A 225 -13.85 6.68 1.31
CA LEU A 225 -12.69 5.84 1.04
C LEU A 225 -12.70 4.57 1.90
N VAL A 226 -13.05 4.67 3.19
CA VAL A 226 -13.17 3.50 4.08
C VAL A 226 -14.33 2.61 3.65
N ALA A 227 -15.48 3.17 3.26
CA ALA A 227 -16.60 2.38 2.75
C ALA A 227 -16.21 1.62 1.48
N MET A 228 -15.54 2.29 0.53
CA MET A 228 -15.04 1.65 -0.69
C MET A 228 -14.00 0.55 -0.39
N TRP A 229 -13.12 0.79 0.59
CA TRP A 229 -12.15 -0.20 1.06
C TRP A 229 -12.85 -1.44 1.63
N VAL A 230 -13.85 -1.27 2.52
CA VAL A 230 -14.61 -2.38 3.12
C VAL A 230 -15.38 -3.15 2.05
N VAL A 231 -16.11 -2.46 1.16
CA VAL A 231 -16.87 -3.11 0.08
C VAL A 231 -15.94 -3.92 -0.82
N SER A 232 -14.77 -3.38 -1.17
CA SER A 232 -13.78 -4.07 -2.01
C SER A 232 -13.19 -5.29 -1.32
N LEU A 233 -12.90 -5.18 -0.01
CA LEU A 233 -12.39 -6.30 0.78
C LEU A 233 -13.41 -7.43 0.90
N VAL A 234 -14.67 -7.09 1.20
CA VAL A 234 -15.77 -8.07 1.27
C VAL A 234 -15.98 -8.73 -0.09
N SER A 235 -16.00 -7.94 -1.17
CA SER A 235 -16.11 -8.46 -2.54
C SER A 235 -14.99 -9.43 -2.88
N PHE A 236 -13.74 -9.09 -2.54
CA PHE A 236 -12.59 -9.98 -2.71
C PHE A 236 -12.74 -11.28 -1.91
N ALA A 237 -13.10 -11.19 -0.63
CA ALA A 237 -13.27 -12.33 0.27
C ALA A 237 -14.40 -13.29 -0.14
N LEU A 238 -15.45 -12.79 -0.80
CA LEU A 238 -16.55 -13.61 -1.30
C LEU A 238 -16.18 -14.38 -2.58
N VAL A 239 -15.23 -13.86 -3.36
CA VAL A 239 -14.91 -14.36 -4.70
C VAL A 239 -13.67 -15.27 -4.71
N ILE A 240 -12.71 -15.03 -3.82
CA ILE A 240 -11.50 -15.83 -3.67
C ILE A 240 -11.79 -17.32 -3.44
N LYS A 241 -10.93 -18.20 -3.95
CA LYS A 241 -11.02 -19.64 -3.63
C LYS A 241 -10.79 -19.84 -2.12
N ARG A 242 -11.83 -20.33 -1.41
CA ARG A 242 -11.82 -20.52 0.06
C ARG A 242 -10.61 -21.26 0.62
N LYS A 243 -10.03 -22.18 -0.15
CA LYS A 243 -8.79 -22.91 0.22
C LYS A 243 -7.64 -21.96 0.59
N TYR A 244 -7.57 -20.77 0.00
CA TYR A 244 -6.46 -19.82 0.18
C TYR A 244 -6.78 -18.70 1.19
N LEU A 245 -7.94 -18.70 1.84
CA LEU A 245 -8.28 -17.66 2.83
C LEU A 245 -7.28 -17.63 4.00
N HIS A 246 -6.69 -18.77 4.36
CA HIS A 246 -5.69 -18.86 5.43
C HIS A 246 -4.35 -18.16 5.10
N THR A 247 -4.17 -17.70 3.86
CA THR A 247 -2.93 -17.05 3.40
C THR A 247 -2.93 -15.54 3.62
N PHE A 248 -4.09 -14.98 3.96
CA PHE A 248 -4.35 -13.56 4.20
C PHE A 248 -4.73 -13.33 5.66
#